data_AF-A0A4R5U1B4-F1
#
_entry.id   AF-A0A4R5U1B4-F1
#
_cell.length_a   1.000
_cell.length_b   1.000
_cell.length_c   1.000
_cell.angle_alpha   90.00
_cell.angle_beta   90.00
_cell.angle_gamma   90.00
#
_symmetry.space_group_name_H-M   'P 1'
#
loop_
_entity.id
_entity.type
_entity.pdbx_description
1 polymer ?
#
loop_
_entity_poly.entity_id
_entity_poly.type
_entity_poly.pdbx_seq_one_letter_code
_entity_poly.pdbx_strand_id
1 'polypeptide(L)'
;MDASEGVDGYVARATALRDALSPGADVATLRHDAEALMELGATLVPAFVERHPHCEGYLAAALQVRGTWPSLDLATIERDYHHDGVLPQVADSGVCYHMKDLVTHPATVLVLLKDARPDHAKARHEIDEVIEHAGFVARSTQP
;
A
#
# COMPACT_ATOMS: atom_id res chain seq x y z
N MET A 1 18.08 1.12 9.20
CA MET A 1 17.80 0.96 7.76
C MET A 1 17.84 2.33 7.14
N ASP A 2 18.57 2.48 6.06
CA ASP A 2 18.38 3.64 5.19
C ASP A 2 16.95 3.57 4.59
N ALA A 3 16.30 4.71 4.38
CA ALA A 3 14.97 4.76 3.78
C ALA A 3 14.98 4.21 2.35
N SER A 4 16.09 4.39 1.62
CA SER A 4 16.29 3.83 0.28
C SER A 4 16.31 2.29 0.29
N GLU A 5 17.08 1.69 1.20
CA GLU A 5 17.17 0.24 1.38
C GLU A 5 15.82 -0.39 1.77
N GLY A 6 15.01 0.32 2.56
CA GLY A 6 13.66 -0.11 2.92
C GLY A 6 12.70 -0.14 1.73
N VAL A 7 12.77 0.84 0.83
CA VAL A 7 11.92 0.92 -0.35
C VAL A 7 12.32 -0.14 -1.40
N ASP A 8 13.62 -0.41 -1.57
CA ASP A 8 14.09 -1.47 -2.48
C ASP A 8 13.58 -2.86 -2.04
N GLY A 9 13.64 -3.14 -0.74
CA GLY A 9 13.08 -4.37 -0.17
C GLY A 9 11.57 -4.47 -0.33
N TYR A 10 10.87 -3.33 -0.30
CA TYR A 10 9.44 -3.25 -0.59
C TYR A 10 9.13 -3.59 -2.06
N VAL A 11 9.84 -2.96 -3.00
CA VAL A 11 9.66 -3.20 -4.45
C VAL A 11 9.93 -4.66 -4.82
N ALA A 12 10.96 -5.27 -4.22
CA ALA A 12 11.27 -6.69 -4.46
C ALA A 12 10.10 -7.61 -4.05
N ARG A 13 9.48 -7.36 -2.89
CA ARG A 13 8.33 -8.14 -2.41
C ARG A 13 7.07 -7.86 -3.21
N ALA A 14 6.81 -6.61 -3.58
CA ALA A 14 5.70 -6.26 -4.47
C ALA A 14 5.84 -6.97 -5.82
N THR A 15 7.03 -6.97 -6.41
CA THR A 15 7.31 -7.67 -7.67
C THR A 15 7.06 -9.18 -7.56
N ALA A 16 7.51 -9.81 -6.48
CA ALA A 16 7.28 -11.23 -6.24
C ALA A 16 5.78 -11.55 -6.10
N LEU A 17 5.02 -10.72 -5.36
CA LEU A 17 3.57 -10.88 -5.22
C LEU A 17 2.85 -10.69 -6.56
N ARG A 18 3.22 -9.69 -7.35
CA ARG A 18 2.69 -9.47 -8.71
C ARG A 18 2.82 -10.72 -9.57
N ASP A 19 4.00 -11.34 -9.55
CA ASP A 19 4.30 -12.51 -10.36
C ASP A 19 3.55 -13.77 -9.86
N ALA A 20 3.25 -13.84 -8.56
CA ALA A 20 2.46 -14.91 -7.97
C ALA A 20 0.94 -14.78 -8.26
N LEU A 21 0.43 -13.56 -8.49
CA LEU A 21 -0.98 -13.26 -8.75
C LEU A 21 -1.45 -13.82 -10.10
N SER A 22 -1.76 -15.11 -10.11
CA SER A 22 -2.17 -15.89 -11.28
C SER A 22 -3.40 -16.76 -10.98
N PRO A 23 -4.22 -17.10 -12.00
CA PRO A 23 -5.36 -17.99 -11.81
C PRO A 23 -4.94 -19.35 -11.24
N GLY A 24 -5.56 -19.75 -10.13
CA GLY A 24 -5.28 -21.03 -9.46
C GLY A 24 -4.14 -21.00 -8.45
N ALA A 25 -3.53 -19.83 -8.21
CA ALA A 25 -2.59 -19.63 -7.11
C ALA A 25 -3.27 -19.85 -5.76
N ASP A 26 -2.46 -20.22 -4.75
CA ASP A 26 -2.95 -20.38 -3.39
C ASP A 26 -3.29 -19.02 -2.77
N VAL A 27 -4.59 -18.75 -2.62
CA VAL A 27 -5.12 -17.51 -2.07
C VAL A 27 -4.63 -17.27 -0.63
N ALA A 28 -4.37 -18.32 0.15
CA ALA A 28 -3.86 -18.16 1.51
C ALA A 28 -2.44 -17.57 1.50
N THR A 29 -1.56 -18.10 0.64
CA THR A 29 -0.22 -17.55 0.41
C THR A 29 -0.28 -16.12 -0.12
N LEU A 30 -1.10 -15.86 -1.15
CA LEU A 30 -1.24 -14.49 -1.71
C LEU A 30 -1.71 -13.46 -0.67
N ARG A 31 -2.64 -13.84 0.20
CA ARG A 31 -3.09 -12.98 1.30
C ARG A 31 -1.99 -12.74 2.32
N HIS A 32 -1.25 -13.78 2.69
CA HIS A 32 -0.11 -13.63 3.60
C HIS A 32 0.93 -12.65 3.04
N ASP A 33 1.26 -12.78 1.76
CA ASP A 33 2.24 -11.92 1.09
C ASP A 33 1.73 -10.48 0.95
N ALA A 34 0.45 -10.27 0.63
CA ALA A 34 -0.16 -8.95 0.57
C ALA A 34 -0.22 -8.26 1.94
N GLU A 35 -0.52 -9.00 3.01
CA GLU A 35 -0.51 -8.48 4.38
C GLU A 35 0.91 -8.14 4.82
N ALA A 36 1.89 -9.00 4.53
CA ALA A 36 3.29 -8.71 4.79
C ALA A 36 3.79 -7.47 4.03
N LEU A 37 3.32 -7.26 2.79
CA LEU A 37 3.64 -6.07 2.00
C LEU A 37 2.99 -4.81 2.58
N MET A 38 1.72 -4.86 3.00
CA MET A 38 1.03 -3.77 3.69
C MET A 38 1.79 -3.34 4.96
N GLU A 39 2.17 -4.32 5.79
CA GLU A 39 2.90 -4.09 7.03
C GLU A 39 4.28 -3.49 6.76
N LEU A 40 4.98 -3.97 5.73
CA LEU A 40 6.25 -3.39 5.31
C LEU A 40 6.11 -1.93 4.88
N GLY A 41 5.10 -1.60 4.08
CA GLY A 41 4.80 -0.22 3.69
C GLY A 41 4.58 0.67 4.91
N ALA A 42 3.87 0.16 5.92
CA ALA A 42 3.65 0.86 7.18
C ALA A 42 4.93 1.12 7.96
N THR A 43 5.91 0.20 7.93
CA THR A 43 7.21 0.41 8.60
C THR A 43 8.06 1.51 7.98
N LEU A 44 7.77 1.92 6.73
CA LEU A 44 8.49 3.00 6.05
C LEU A 44 7.97 4.40 6.45
N VAL A 45 6.73 4.49 6.96
CA VAL A 45 6.08 5.77 7.29
C VAL A 45 6.86 6.62 8.30
N PRO A 46 7.41 6.09 9.41
CA PRO A 46 8.13 6.94 10.38
C PRO A 46 9.33 7.67 9.77
N ALA A 47 10.18 6.95 9.03
CA ALA A 47 11.35 7.54 8.38
C ALA A 47 10.98 8.50 7.25
N PHE A 48 9.81 8.31 6.62
CA PHE A 48 9.26 9.24 5.64
C PHE A 48 8.76 10.53 6.30
N VAL A 49 8.02 10.42 7.41
CA VAL A 49 7.50 11.55 8.18
C VAL A 49 8.63 12.40 8.78
N GLU A 50 9.75 11.81 9.18
CA GLU A 50 10.93 12.56 9.62
C GLU A 50 11.44 13.56 8.55
N ARG A 51 11.29 13.22 7.26
CA ARG A 51 11.66 14.08 6.12
C ARG A 51 10.50 14.95 5.64
N HIS A 52 9.27 14.48 5.82
CA HIS A 52 8.04 15.12 5.40
C HIS A 52 7.07 15.29 6.58
N PRO A 53 7.37 16.14 7.59
CA PRO A 53 6.55 16.20 8.81
C PRO A 53 5.09 16.60 8.57
N HIS A 54 4.84 17.37 7.50
CA HIS A 54 3.50 17.75 7.09
C HIS A 54 2.59 16.56 6.72
N CYS A 55 3.15 15.39 6.40
CA CYS A 55 2.40 14.18 6.09
C CYS A 55 1.93 13.40 7.34
N GLU A 56 2.40 13.72 8.56
CA GLU A 56 2.18 12.89 9.75
C GLU A 56 0.70 12.56 10.00
N GLY A 57 -0.14 13.59 10.07
CA GLY A 57 -1.58 13.40 10.34
C GLY A 57 -2.30 12.62 9.24
N TYR A 58 -1.94 12.85 7.98
CA TYR A 58 -2.49 12.15 6.82
C TYR A 58 -2.11 10.67 6.83
N LEU A 59 -0.82 10.37 7.00
CA LEU A 59 -0.32 9.00 7.00
C LEU A 59 -0.77 8.22 8.25
N ALA A 60 -0.87 8.87 9.41
CA ALA A 60 -1.41 8.24 10.62
C ALA A 60 -2.88 7.81 10.45
N ALA A 61 -3.69 8.62 9.74
CA ALA A 61 -5.06 8.27 9.39
C ALA A 61 -5.11 7.14 8.35
N ALA A 62 -4.26 7.18 7.33
CA ALA A 62 -4.17 6.11 6.33
C ALA A 62 -3.79 4.75 6.95
N LEU A 63 -2.87 4.74 7.92
CA LEU A 63 -2.43 3.53 8.61
C LEU A 63 -3.54 2.79 9.36
N GLN A 64 -4.69 3.42 9.61
CA GLN A 64 -5.85 2.74 10.21
C GLN A 64 -6.37 1.59 9.34
N VAL A 65 -6.12 1.63 8.02
CA VAL A 65 -6.52 0.58 7.08
C VAL A 65 -6.02 -0.80 7.50
N ARG A 66 -4.84 -0.88 8.13
CA ARG A 66 -4.23 -2.14 8.62
C ARG A 66 -5.12 -2.89 9.60
N GLY A 67 -5.85 -2.16 10.44
CA GLY A 67 -6.79 -2.75 11.41
C GLY A 67 -8.20 -2.94 10.85
N THR A 68 -8.58 -2.18 9.83
CA THR A 68 -9.97 -2.15 9.34
C THR A 68 -10.20 -2.96 8.07
N TRP A 69 -9.18 -3.21 7.24
CA TRP A 69 -9.31 -3.90 5.95
C TRP A 69 -10.12 -5.21 6.00
N PRO A 70 -10.07 -6.06 7.06
CA PRO A 70 -10.86 -7.29 7.09
C PRO A 70 -12.36 -7.04 7.02
N SER A 71 -12.81 -5.86 7.45
CA SER A 71 -14.21 -5.44 7.46
C SER A 71 -14.64 -4.64 6.22
N LEU A 72 -13.69 -4.17 5.40
CA LEU A 72 -13.98 -3.33 4.24
C LEU A 72 -14.42 -4.16 3.02
N ASP A 73 -15.27 -3.56 2.20
CA ASP A 73 -15.50 -3.97 0.82
C ASP A 73 -14.67 -3.10 -0.13
N LEU A 74 -14.64 -3.49 -1.41
CA LEU A 74 -13.86 -2.81 -2.44
C LEU A 74 -14.31 -1.35 -2.60
N ALA A 75 -15.62 -1.09 -2.63
CA ALA A 75 -16.14 0.27 -2.79
C ALA A 75 -15.74 1.20 -1.64
N THR A 76 -15.67 0.67 -0.42
CA THR A 76 -15.32 1.42 0.78
C THR A 76 -13.83 1.74 0.82
N ILE A 77 -12.94 0.78 0.53
CA ILE A 77 -11.50 1.06 0.53
C ILE A 77 -11.11 2.06 -0.58
N GLU A 78 -11.75 1.96 -1.75
CA GLU A 78 -11.58 2.90 -2.87
C GLU A 78 -12.03 4.33 -2.48
N ARG A 79 -13.24 4.47 -1.94
CA ARG A 79 -13.76 5.77 -1.53
C ARG A 79 -12.95 6.39 -0.38
N ASP A 80 -12.69 5.60 0.65
CA ASP A 80 -12.22 6.13 1.93
C ASP A 80 -10.70 6.30 1.96
N TYR A 81 -9.95 5.37 1.35
CA TYR A 81 -8.48 5.35 1.42
C TYR A 81 -7.81 5.68 0.08
N HIS A 82 -8.32 5.25 -1.08
CA HIS A 82 -7.75 5.68 -2.37
C HIS A 82 -8.12 7.13 -2.70
N HIS A 83 -9.39 7.49 -2.51
CA HIS A 83 -9.92 8.83 -2.79
C HIS A 83 -10.05 9.73 -1.55
N ASP A 84 -9.35 9.38 -0.47
CA ASP A 84 -9.19 10.20 0.73
C ASP A 84 -10.49 10.56 1.46
N GLY A 85 -11.58 9.82 1.25
CA GLY A 85 -12.90 10.12 1.81
C GLY A 85 -12.94 10.20 3.35
N VAL A 86 -12.03 9.50 4.04
CA VAL A 86 -11.89 9.56 5.51
C VAL A 86 -10.56 10.15 5.97
N LEU A 87 -9.69 10.56 5.04
CA LEU A 87 -8.37 11.10 5.36
C LEU A 87 -8.44 12.63 5.55
N PRO A 88 -7.65 13.20 6.48
CA PRO A 88 -7.60 14.64 6.63
C PRO A 88 -7.00 15.27 5.37
N GLN A 89 -7.36 16.53 5.09
CA GLN A 89 -6.66 17.27 4.03
C GLN A 89 -5.20 17.51 4.42
N VAL A 90 -4.31 17.46 3.42
CA VAL A 90 -2.89 17.74 3.58
C VAL A 90 -2.42 18.69 2.49
N ALA A 91 -1.62 19.69 2.87
CA ALA A 91 -0.99 20.60 1.92
C ALA A 91 0.09 19.85 1.12
N ASP A 92 0.28 20.19 -0.15
CA ASP A 92 1.29 19.60 -1.02
C ASP A 92 1.25 18.06 -1.05
N SER A 93 0.04 17.53 -1.21
CA SER A 93 -0.31 16.12 -0.97
C SER A 93 0.42 15.08 -1.81
N GLY A 94 1.11 15.46 -2.88
CA GLY A 94 1.70 14.51 -3.84
C GLY A 94 2.61 13.48 -3.18
N VAL A 95 3.52 13.91 -2.31
CA VAL A 95 4.46 12.99 -1.63
C VAL A 95 3.76 12.15 -0.56
N CYS A 96 2.82 12.73 0.18
CA CYS A 96 2.06 12.01 1.21
C CYS A 96 1.15 10.95 0.56
N TYR A 97 0.54 11.26 -0.58
CA TYR A 97 -0.30 10.37 -1.37
C TYR A 97 0.49 9.14 -1.82
N HIS A 98 1.67 9.35 -2.45
CA HIS A 98 2.50 8.22 -2.85
C HIS A 98 2.88 7.33 -1.67
N MET A 99 3.24 7.90 -0.50
CA MET A 99 3.58 7.10 0.68
C MET A 99 2.37 6.34 1.24
N LYS A 100 1.18 6.93 1.26
CA LYS A 100 -0.07 6.25 1.66
C LYS A 100 -0.30 5.01 0.81
N ASP A 101 -0.10 5.11 -0.49
CA ASP A 101 -0.45 4.07 -1.45
C ASP A 101 0.42 2.81 -1.30
N LEU A 102 1.61 2.91 -0.69
CA LEU A 102 2.40 1.74 -0.25
C LEU A 102 1.67 0.87 0.79
N VAL A 103 0.61 1.38 1.41
CA VAL A 103 -0.22 0.65 2.38
C VAL A 103 -1.61 0.37 1.80
N THR A 104 -2.22 1.35 1.11
CA THR A 104 -3.58 1.24 0.58
C THR A 104 -3.73 0.21 -0.54
N HIS A 105 -2.79 0.13 -1.49
CA HIS A 105 -2.89 -0.88 -2.57
C HIS A 105 -2.78 -2.31 -2.03
N PRO A 106 -1.80 -2.66 -1.16
CA PRO A 106 -1.77 -3.99 -0.55
C PRO A 106 -3.03 -4.32 0.26
N ALA A 107 -3.59 -3.34 0.97
CA ALA A 107 -4.88 -3.52 1.65
C ALA A 107 -6.04 -3.77 0.68
N THR A 108 -6.02 -3.13 -0.50
CA THR A 108 -7.00 -3.36 -1.57
C THR A 108 -6.87 -4.75 -2.17
N VAL A 109 -5.63 -5.23 -2.35
CA VAL A 109 -5.35 -6.62 -2.74
C VAL A 109 -5.92 -7.60 -1.72
N LEU A 110 -5.73 -7.35 -0.42
CA LEU A 110 -6.34 -8.17 0.63
C LEU A 110 -7.87 -8.18 0.52
N VAL A 111 -8.49 -7.04 0.23
CA VAL A 111 -9.95 -6.95 0.01
C VAL A 111 -10.39 -7.77 -1.20
N LEU A 112 -9.68 -7.68 -2.32
CA LEU A 112 -9.96 -8.45 -3.55
C LEU A 112 -9.81 -9.97 -3.35
N LEU A 113 -8.83 -10.38 -2.55
CA LEU A 113 -8.56 -11.79 -2.25
C LEU A 113 -9.53 -12.40 -1.22
N LYS A 114 -10.43 -11.61 -0.60
CA LYS A 114 -11.50 -12.13 0.26
C LYS A 114 -12.62 -12.80 -0.54
N ASP A 115 -12.80 -12.42 -1.80
CA ASP A 115 -13.90 -12.90 -2.60
C ASP A 115 -13.80 -14.40 -2.89
N ALA A 116 -14.96 -15.07 -3.00
CA ALA A 116 -15.01 -16.49 -3.35
C ALA A 116 -14.43 -16.79 -4.75
N ARG A 117 -14.37 -15.77 -5.61
CA ARG A 117 -13.73 -15.80 -6.93
C ARG A 117 -12.87 -14.53 -7.08
N PRO A 118 -11.64 -14.53 -6.54
CA PRO A 118 -10.80 -13.33 -6.56
C PRO A 118 -10.47 -12.88 -7.99
N ASP A 119 -10.55 -11.58 -8.22
CA ASP A 119 -10.07 -10.96 -9.45
C ASP A 119 -8.55 -10.77 -9.37
N HIS A 120 -7.80 -11.79 -9.81
CA HIS A 120 -6.34 -11.76 -9.82
C HIS A 120 -5.78 -10.72 -10.78
N ALA A 121 -6.53 -10.35 -11.83
CA ALA A 121 -6.07 -9.33 -12.78
C ALA A 121 -6.16 -7.94 -12.13
N LYS A 122 -7.26 -7.63 -11.43
CA LYS A 122 -7.37 -6.40 -10.64
C LYS A 122 -6.34 -6.39 -9.52
N ALA A 123 -6.19 -7.47 -8.76
CA ALA A 123 -5.19 -7.54 -7.70
C ALA A 123 -3.76 -7.32 -8.22
N ARG A 124 -3.43 -7.84 -9.41
CA ARG A 124 -2.13 -7.59 -10.04
C ARG A 124 -1.95 -6.11 -10.41
N HIS A 125 -3.00 -5.47 -10.92
CA HIS A 125 -2.98 -4.05 -11.27
C HIS A 125 -2.70 -3.16 -10.05
N GLU A 126 -3.31 -3.44 -8.89
CA GLU A 126 -3.02 -2.73 -7.63
C GLU A 126 -1.53 -2.86 -7.24
N ILE A 127 -0.92 -4.03 -7.49
CA ILE A 127 0.51 -4.23 -7.22
C ILE A 127 1.39 -3.52 -8.26
N ASP A 128 0.97 -3.44 -9.52
CA ASP A 128 1.67 -2.64 -10.53
C ASP A 128 1.69 -1.16 -10.12
N GLU A 129 0.55 -0.62 -9.68
CA GLU A 129 0.46 0.75 -9.16
C GLU A 129 1.39 0.93 -7.94
N VAL A 130 1.36 0.03 -6.96
CA VAL A 130 2.19 0.19 -5.76
C VAL A 130 3.69 0.20 -6.04
N ILE A 131 4.15 -0.52 -7.07
CA ILE A 131 5.54 -0.47 -7.53
C ILE A 131 5.88 0.92 -8.09
N GLU A 132 4.96 1.55 -8.82
CA GLU A 132 5.14 2.92 -9.31
C GLU A 132 5.18 3.93 -8.16
N HIS A 133 4.26 3.84 -7.20
CA HIS A 133 4.25 4.68 -6.00
C HIS A 133 5.55 4.54 -5.19
N ALA A 134 6.04 3.30 -5.00
CA ALA A 134 7.32 3.05 -4.34
C ALA A 134 8.49 3.74 -5.06
N GLY A 135 8.47 3.79 -6.39
CA GLY A 135 9.44 4.55 -7.18
C GLY A 135 9.43 6.05 -6.89
N PHE A 136 8.25 6.66 -6.69
CA PHE A 136 8.15 8.07 -6.27
C PHE A 136 8.67 8.27 -4.84
N VAL A 137 8.29 7.38 -3.91
CA VAL A 137 8.77 7.42 -2.53
C VAL A 137 10.29 7.35 -2.47
N ALA A 138 10.92 6.41 -3.19
CA ALA A 138 12.38 6.30 -3.26
C ALA A 138 13.03 7.63 -3.67
N ARG A 139 12.56 8.27 -4.74
CA ARG A 139 13.10 9.57 -5.21
C ARG A 139 12.89 10.69 -4.20
N SER A 140 11.76 10.70 -3.50
CA SER A 140 11.45 11.71 -2.48
C SER A 140 12.22 11.55 -1.16
N THR A 141 13.00 10.47 -1.03
CA THR A 141 13.86 10.20 0.14
C THR A 141 15.35 10.37 -0.14
N GLN A 142 15.73 10.67 -1.39
CA GLN A 142 17.11 10.99 -1.76
C GLN A 142 17.51 12.36 -1.18
N PRO A 143 18.77 12.51 -0.70
CA PRO A 143 19.30 13.76 -0.17
C PRO A 143 19.44 14.88 -1.22
#